data_AF-A0A847XRD7-F1
#
_entry.id   AF-A0A847XRD7-F1
#
_cell.length_a   1.000
_cell.length_b   1.000
_cell.length_c   1.000
_cell.angle_alpha   90.00
_cell.angle_beta   90.00
_cell.angle_gamma   90.00
#
_symmetry.space_group_name_H-M   'P 1'
#
loop_
_entity.id
_entity.type
_entity.pdbx_description
1 polymer ?
#
loop_
_entity_poly.entity_id
_entity_poly.type
_entity_poly.pdbx_seq_one_letter_code
_entity_poly.pdbx_strand_id
1 'polypeptide(L)'
;MTEKKNIIIFGRELIEEDSIRQIERCITSSEDIAVINADAHYGYSHPIGGAVAYKDKISLSGVGFDIACGNYAIRTDVPVKDIRVPEIMDEIYRRISFGIGRPNNEPVDHEVLDKINKAEFIPQRKLFKLAQEQLGTVGAGNHFVDLFEDAEGLLWIGVHFGSRGFGHKTTTGFIALSRGSSFDERVR
;
A
#
# COMPACT_ATOMS: atom_id res chain seq x y z
N MET A 1 -19.94 -22.98 23.59
CA MET A 1 -18.79 -23.67 22.96
C MET A 1 -18.11 -22.62 22.10
N THR A 2 -16.95 -22.12 22.50
CA THR A 2 -16.19 -21.13 21.71
C THR A 2 -15.70 -21.83 20.46
N GLU A 3 -16.28 -21.50 19.30
CA GLU A 3 -15.78 -21.97 18.01
C GLU A 3 -14.28 -21.68 17.95
N LYS A 4 -13.48 -22.70 17.65
CA LYS A 4 -12.07 -22.50 17.33
C LYS A 4 -12.04 -21.62 16.08
N LYS A 5 -11.73 -20.34 16.25
CA LYS A 5 -11.53 -19.43 15.11
C LYS A 5 -10.40 -20.02 14.25
N ASN A 6 -10.62 -20.12 12.95
CA ASN A 6 -9.64 -20.61 11.98
C ASN A 6 -8.55 -19.53 11.77
N ILE A 7 -7.72 -19.31 12.79
CA ILE A 7 -6.65 -18.32 12.77
C ILE A 7 -5.29 -18.96 13.04
N ILE A 8 -4.32 -18.64 12.18
CA ILE A 8 -2.91 -18.98 12.37
C ILE A 8 -2.17 -17.71 12.81
N ILE A 9 -1.44 -17.78 13.92
CA ILE A 9 -0.71 -16.65 14.50
C ILE A 9 0.79 -16.97 14.51
N PHE A 10 1.58 -16.19 13.77
CA PHE A 10 3.04 -16.27 13.79
C PHE A 10 3.61 -15.22 14.74
N GLY A 11 4.52 -15.61 15.65
CA GLY A 11 5.16 -14.69 16.59
C GLY A 11 4.20 -14.05 17.59
N ARG A 12 3.27 -14.83 18.16
CA ARG A 12 2.18 -14.33 19.03
C ARG A 12 2.69 -13.44 20.16
N GLU A 13 3.84 -13.77 20.74
CA GLU A 13 4.51 -13.04 21.81
C GLU A 13 4.99 -11.64 21.41
N LEU A 14 5.07 -11.34 20.11
CA LEU A 14 5.49 -10.05 19.56
C LEU A 14 4.29 -9.14 19.23
N ILE A 15 3.07 -9.67 19.30
CA ILE A 15 1.87 -8.99 18.80
C ILE A 15 1.01 -8.51 19.97
N GLU A 16 0.60 -7.25 19.92
CA GLU A 16 -0.34 -6.68 20.87
C GLU A 16 -1.73 -7.35 20.78
N GLU A 17 -2.36 -7.60 21.94
CA GLU A 17 -3.67 -8.25 22.01
C GLU A 17 -4.77 -7.50 21.23
N ASP A 18 -4.66 -6.18 21.08
CA ASP A 18 -5.62 -5.42 20.27
C ASP A 18 -5.57 -5.78 18.78
N SER A 19 -4.37 -6.04 18.22
CA SER A 19 -4.21 -6.50 16.84
C SER A 19 -4.83 -7.88 16.64
N ILE A 20 -4.64 -8.78 17.61
CA ILE A 20 -5.27 -10.11 17.62
C ILE A 20 -6.80 -9.97 17.69
N ARG A 21 -7.31 -9.07 18.54
CA ARG A 21 -8.75 -8.78 18.62
C ARG A 21 -9.31 -8.20 17.31
N GLN A 22 -8.53 -7.42 16.55
CA GLN A 22 -8.98 -6.89 15.25
C GLN A 22 -9.20 -8.02 14.24
N ILE A 23 -8.19 -8.86 13.99
CA ILE A 23 -8.31 -9.97 13.02
C ILE A 23 -9.42 -10.96 13.44
N GLU A 24 -9.58 -11.17 14.73
CA GLU A 24 -10.65 -11.99 15.30
C GLU A 24 -12.06 -11.46 15.04
N ARG A 25 -12.24 -10.14 14.88
CA ARG A 25 -13.53 -9.52 14.50
C ARG A 25 -13.76 -9.58 12.99
N CYS A 26 -12.69 -9.68 12.22
CA CYS A 26 -12.75 -9.82 10.76
C CYS A 26 -13.24 -11.21 10.32
N ILE A 27 -13.14 -12.23 11.18
CA ILE A 27 -13.73 -13.56 10.98
C ILE A 27 -15.22 -13.48 11.35
N THR A 28 -16.10 -13.59 10.36
CA THR A 28 -17.57 -13.47 10.57
C THR A 28 -18.34 -14.73 10.15
N SER A 29 -17.64 -15.75 9.66
CA SER A 29 -18.19 -17.06 9.29
C SER A 29 -17.19 -18.15 9.66
N SER A 30 -17.67 -19.38 9.84
CA SER A 30 -16.83 -20.56 10.08
C SER A 30 -15.98 -20.96 8.86
N GLU A 31 -16.35 -20.52 7.66
CA GLU A 31 -15.58 -20.71 6.42
C GLU A 31 -14.43 -19.69 6.26
N ASP A 32 -14.42 -18.60 7.04
CA ASP A 32 -13.36 -17.59 6.95
C ASP A 32 -12.06 -18.13 7.56
N ILE A 33 -10.94 -17.92 6.89
CA ILE A 33 -9.61 -18.36 7.34
C ILE A 33 -8.72 -17.15 7.51
N ALA A 34 -8.09 -16.99 8.67
CA ALA A 34 -7.23 -15.87 8.98
C ALA A 34 -5.78 -16.28 9.24
N VAL A 35 -4.86 -15.38 8.91
CA VAL A 35 -3.46 -15.45 9.30
C VAL A 35 -3.01 -14.09 9.81
N ILE A 36 -2.15 -14.07 10.81
CA ILE A 36 -1.49 -12.87 11.31
C ILE A 36 0.02 -13.13 11.41
N ASN A 37 0.80 -12.22 10.86
CA ASN A 37 2.25 -12.27 10.82
C ASN A 37 2.87 -11.64 12.07
N ALA A 38 4.15 -11.92 12.30
CA ALA A 38 4.87 -11.48 13.50
C ALA A 38 5.07 -9.95 13.60
N ASP A 39 4.94 -9.23 12.49
CA ASP A 39 5.02 -7.77 12.39
C ASP A 39 3.66 -7.07 12.57
N ALA A 40 2.63 -7.83 12.92
CA ALA A 40 1.28 -7.31 12.97
C ALA A 40 1.07 -6.29 14.08
N HIS A 41 0.35 -5.22 13.74
CA HIS A 41 0.05 -4.12 14.64
C HIS A 41 -1.31 -3.50 14.30
N TYR A 42 -1.78 -2.64 15.20
CA TYR A 42 -3.12 -2.08 15.13
C TYR A 42 -3.34 -1.30 13.82
N GLY A 43 -4.40 -1.67 13.10
CA GLY A 43 -4.77 -1.05 11.83
C GLY A 43 -6.17 -0.42 11.86
N TYR A 44 -6.70 -0.11 10.68
CA TYR A 44 -8.06 0.42 10.54
C TYR A 44 -9.05 -0.74 10.40
N SER A 45 -9.70 -1.12 11.51
CA SER A 45 -10.64 -2.26 11.62
C SER A 45 -10.04 -3.67 11.38
N HIS A 46 -9.00 -3.76 10.56
CA HIS A 46 -8.22 -4.95 10.24
C HIS A 46 -6.76 -4.65 10.58
N PRO A 47 -6.00 -5.55 11.22
CA PRO A 47 -4.62 -5.26 11.61
C PRO A 47 -3.70 -5.25 10.39
N ILE A 48 -2.70 -4.38 10.42
CA ILE A 48 -1.58 -4.47 9.46
C ILE A 48 -0.84 -5.76 9.76
N GLY A 49 -0.34 -6.46 8.73
CA GLY A 49 0.29 -7.78 8.89
C GLY A 49 -0.69 -8.95 9.05
N GLY A 50 -2.01 -8.71 8.90
CA GLY A 50 -3.04 -9.76 8.91
C GLY A 50 -3.72 -9.96 7.56
N ALA A 51 -4.12 -11.18 7.25
CA ALA A 51 -4.93 -11.51 6.08
C ALA A 51 -6.11 -12.40 6.47
N VAL A 52 -7.24 -12.22 5.79
CA VAL A 52 -8.41 -13.11 5.92
C VAL A 52 -8.88 -13.50 4.52
N ALA A 53 -9.00 -14.80 4.30
CA ALA A 53 -9.62 -15.35 3.11
C ALA A 53 -11.13 -15.45 3.33
N TYR A 54 -11.87 -14.90 2.38
CA TYR A 54 -13.33 -14.87 2.35
C TYR A 54 -13.82 -15.52 1.06
N LYS A 55 -14.97 -16.21 1.13
CA LYS A 55 -15.57 -16.87 -0.04
C LYS A 55 -16.37 -15.90 -0.92
N ASP A 56 -17.30 -15.17 -0.31
CA ASP A 56 -18.32 -14.39 -1.01
C ASP A 56 -18.37 -12.91 -0.61
N LYS A 57 -17.29 -12.39 0.00
CA LYS A 57 -17.21 -10.99 0.46
C LYS A 57 -15.80 -10.44 0.34
N ILE A 58 -15.70 -9.11 0.27
CA ILE A 58 -14.45 -8.36 0.23
C ILE A 58 -14.42 -7.43 1.44
N SER A 59 -13.27 -7.35 2.11
CA SER A 59 -13.02 -6.40 3.20
C SER A 59 -12.24 -5.21 2.66
N LEU A 60 -12.85 -4.02 2.64
CA LEU A 60 -12.17 -2.77 2.24
C LEU A 60 -11.00 -2.46 3.17
N SER A 61 -11.21 -2.58 4.48
CA SER A 61 -10.17 -2.42 5.49
C SER A 61 -9.06 -3.46 5.39
N GLY A 62 -9.38 -4.67 4.91
CA GLY A 62 -8.40 -5.74 4.71
C GLY A 62 -7.46 -5.51 3.51
N VAL A 63 -7.84 -4.67 2.56
CA VAL A 63 -6.96 -4.23 1.46
C VAL A 63 -6.08 -3.06 1.89
N GLY A 64 -6.66 -2.11 2.65
CA GLY A 64 -5.98 -0.91 3.12
C GLY A 64 -6.23 0.34 2.26
N PHE A 65 -5.70 1.47 2.72
CA PHE A 65 -5.90 2.77 2.07
C PHE A 65 -4.92 3.01 0.93
N ASP A 66 -3.65 2.64 1.09
CA ASP A 66 -2.67 2.71 0.01
C ASP A 66 -2.68 1.39 -0.77
N ILE A 67 -3.69 1.26 -1.64
CA ILE A 67 -3.93 0.05 -2.44
C ILE A 67 -2.66 -0.26 -3.24
N ALA A 68 -2.19 -1.51 -3.15
CA ALA A 68 -0.96 -1.97 -3.80
C ALA A 68 0.30 -1.16 -3.42
N CYS A 69 0.35 -0.59 -2.20
CA CYS A 69 1.62 -0.22 -1.58
C CYS A 69 2.51 -1.45 -1.50
N GLY A 70 3.74 -1.34 -2.01
CA GLY A 70 4.59 -2.49 -2.16
C GLY A 70 6.04 -2.12 -2.46
N ASN A 71 6.89 -3.13 -2.30
CA ASN A 71 8.32 -3.01 -2.50
C ASN A 71 8.71 -3.60 -3.86
N TYR A 72 9.67 -2.96 -4.52
CA TYR A 72 10.36 -3.50 -5.67
C TYR A 72 11.85 -3.23 -5.53
N ALA A 73 12.70 -4.20 -5.90
CA ALA A 73 14.14 -4.04 -5.80
C ALA A 73 14.81 -4.59 -7.05
N ILE A 74 15.80 -3.86 -7.56
CA ILE A 74 16.60 -4.26 -8.72
C ILE A 74 18.06 -4.36 -8.29
N ARG A 75 18.66 -5.52 -8.52
CA ARG A 75 20.11 -5.69 -8.43
C ARG A 75 20.77 -5.19 -9.71
N THR A 76 21.85 -4.43 -9.57
CA THR A 76 22.69 -4.01 -10.69
C THR A 76 23.97 -4.84 -10.75
N ASP A 77 24.73 -4.69 -11.82
CA ASP A 77 26.09 -5.21 -11.97
C ASP A 77 27.17 -4.23 -11.47
N VAL A 78 26.77 -3.13 -10.82
CA VAL A 78 27.67 -2.07 -10.35
C VAL A 78 28.13 -2.36 -8.92
N PRO A 79 29.45 -2.45 -8.66
CA PRO A 79 29.98 -2.52 -7.30
C PRO A 79 29.80 -1.19 -6.56
N VAL A 80 29.35 -1.23 -5.30
CA VAL A 80 29.10 -0.03 -4.49
C VAL A 80 30.38 0.81 -4.29
N LYS A 81 31.53 0.15 -4.17
CA LYS A 81 32.84 0.81 -4.06
C LYS A 81 33.22 1.69 -5.26
N ASP A 82 32.59 1.49 -6.42
CA ASP A 82 32.91 2.19 -7.66
C ASP A 82 32.03 3.44 -7.88
N ILE A 83 31.11 3.73 -6.95
CA ILE A 83 30.18 4.86 -7.04
C ILE A 83 30.30 5.80 -5.83
N ARG A 84 29.81 7.03 -6.01
CA ARG A 84 29.63 8.01 -4.92
C ARG A 84 28.16 8.06 -4.53
N VAL A 85 27.76 7.24 -3.55
CA VAL A 85 26.38 7.13 -3.06
C VAL A 85 25.70 8.48 -2.80
N PRO A 86 26.34 9.46 -2.10
CA PRO A 86 25.68 10.75 -1.85
C PRO A 86 25.26 11.48 -3.12
N GLU A 87 26.07 11.44 -4.17
CA GLU A 87 25.77 12.15 -5.43
C GLU A 87 24.64 11.50 -6.20
N ILE A 88 24.53 10.17 -6.15
CA ILE A 88 23.42 9.45 -6.76
C ILE A 88 22.13 9.71 -5.99
N MET A 89 22.19 9.73 -4.65
CA MET A 89 21.03 10.09 -3.82
C MET A 89 20.58 11.54 -4.06
N ASP A 90 21.51 12.48 -4.21
CA ASP A 90 21.20 13.87 -4.59
C ASP A 90 20.54 13.94 -5.97
N GLU A 91 20.96 13.12 -6.94
CA GLU A 91 20.33 13.02 -8.26
C GLU A 91 18.90 12.45 -8.17
N ILE A 92 18.72 11.36 -7.43
CA ILE A 92 17.41 10.75 -7.16
C ILE A 92 16.47 11.80 -6.55
N TYR A 93 16.92 12.52 -5.52
CA TYR A 93 16.12 13.53 -4.84
C TYR A 93 15.75 14.71 -5.76
N ARG A 94 16.64 15.07 -6.69
CA ARG A 94 16.39 16.17 -7.64
C ARG A 94 15.35 15.80 -8.70
N ARG A 95 15.39 14.56 -9.19
CA ARG A 95 14.51 14.09 -10.28
C ARG A 95 13.19 13.56 -9.78
N ILE A 96 13.20 12.76 -8.72
CA ILE A 96 12.02 12.08 -8.20
C ILE A 96 11.31 12.97 -7.18
N SER A 97 9.99 13.04 -7.26
CA SER A 97 9.19 13.87 -6.36
C SER A 97 8.80 13.12 -5.07
N PHE A 98 9.21 13.68 -3.93
CA PHE A 98 8.89 13.21 -2.58
C PHE A 98 7.95 14.18 -1.87
N GLY A 99 7.07 13.66 -1.03
CA GLY A 99 6.14 14.42 -0.20
C GLY A 99 4.65 14.16 -0.50
N ILE A 100 3.79 14.57 0.44
CA ILE A 100 2.34 14.41 0.32
C ILE A 100 1.79 15.33 -0.77
N GLY A 101 1.02 14.77 -1.71
CA GLY A 101 0.27 15.55 -2.70
C GLY A 101 1.14 16.24 -3.75
N ARG A 102 2.42 15.88 -3.86
CA ARG A 102 3.34 16.48 -4.83
C ARG A 102 3.02 15.97 -6.22
N PRO A 103 2.99 16.85 -7.24
CA PRO A 103 2.95 16.40 -8.62
C PRO A 103 4.30 15.83 -9.02
N ASN A 104 4.33 15.05 -10.09
CA ASN A 104 5.56 14.60 -10.70
C ASN A 104 6.20 15.75 -11.51
N ASN A 105 7.47 16.04 -11.21
CA ASN A 105 8.28 17.02 -11.93
C ASN A 105 8.59 16.60 -13.37
N GLU A 106 8.59 15.29 -13.67
CA GLU A 106 8.80 14.71 -14.99
C GLU A 106 7.57 13.86 -15.36
N PRO A 107 6.44 14.46 -15.82
CA PRO A 107 5.21 13.72 -16.11
C PRO A 107 5.44 12.54 -17.06
N VAL A 108 4.88 11.39 -16.70
CA VAL A 108 5.06 10.13 -17.43
C VAL A 108 3.75 9.73 -18.11
N ASP A 109 3.82 9.34 -19.37
CA ASP A 109 2.71 8.68 -20.05
C ASP A 109 2.75 7.18 -19.78
N HIS A 110 1.61 6.59 -19.44
CA HIS A 110 1.50 5.17 -19.10
C HIS A 110 0.08 4.68 -19.36
N GLU A 111 -0.04 3.43 -19.83
CA GLU A 111 -1.33 2.79 -20.16
C GLU A 111 -2.35 2.76 -19.01
N VAL A 112 -1.88 2.89 -17.76
CA VAL A 112 -2.73 2.97 -16.57
C VAL A 112 -3.61 4.23 -16.58
N LEU A 113 -3.10 5.35 -17.09
CA LEU A 113 -3.87 6.59 -17.17
C LEU A 113 -5.05 6.44 -18.11
N ASP A 114 -4.82 5.76 -19.23
CA ASP A 114 -5.85 5.39 -20.20
C ASP A 114 -6.92 4.48 -19.60
N LYS A 115 -6.51 3.46 -18.83
CA LYS A 115 -7.43 2.57 -18.11
C LYS A 115 -8.28 3.34 -17.10
N ILE A 116 -7.69 4.28 -16.36
CA ILE A 116 -8.41 5.14 -15.40
C ILE A 116 -9.39 6.06 -16.13
N ASN A 117 -8.96 6.68 -17.23
CA ASN A 117 -9.80 7.58 -18.02
C ASN A 117 -10.99 6.87 -18.67
N LYS A 118 -10.84 5.59 -18.99
CA LYS A 118 -11.88 4.74 -19.61
C LYS A 118 -12.67 3.91 -18.59
N ALA A 119 -12.43 4.10 -17.28
CA ALA A 119 -13.13 3.34 -16.25
C ALA A 119 -14.66 3.51 -16.35
N GLU A 120 -15.39 2.40 -16.28
CA GLU A 120 -16.86 2.38 -16.29
C GLU A 120 -17.42 3.04 -15.02
N PHE A 121 -16.75 2.82 -13.89
CA PHE A 121 -17.14 3.41 -12.62
C PHE A 121 -16.79 4.91 -12.58
N ILE A 122 -17.81 5.74 -12.76
CA ILE A 122 -17.68 7.20 -12.91
C ILE A 122 -16.86 7.86 -11.79
N PRO A 123 -17.08 7.55 -10.49
CA PRO A 123 -16.27 8.16 -9.43
C PRO A 123 -14.78 7.87 -9.56
N GLN A 124 -14.41 6.66 -10.01
CA GLN A 124 -13.00 6.32 -10.26
C GLN A 124 -12.42 7.15 -11.41
N ARG A 125 -13.17 7.27 -12.51
CA ARG A 125 -12.76 8.05 -13.68
C ARG A 125 -12.51 9.52 -13.34
N LYS A 126 -13.30 10.10 -12.42
CA LYS A 126 -13.09 11.47 -11.92
C LYS A 126 -11.74 11.67 -11.22
N LEU A 127 -11.10 10.60 -10.76
CA LEU A 127 -9.77 10.66 -10.14
C LEU A 127 -8.62 10.67 -11.18
N PHE A 128 -8.91 10.69 -12.48
CA PHE A 128 -7.90 10.70 -13.55
C PHE A 128 -6.84 11.79 -13.35
N LYS A 129 -7.26 13.04 -13.14
CA LYS A 129 -6.32 14.17 -12.98
C LYS A 129 -5.39 13.97 -11.78
N LEU A 130 -5.93 13.48 -10.66
CA LEU A 130 -5.15 13.15 -9.47
C LEU A 130 -4.11 12.06 -9.76
N ALA A 131 -4.52 10.99 -10.46
CA ALA A 131 -3.62 9.92 -10.84
C ALA A 131 -2.52 10.41 -11.79
N GLN A 132 -2.88 11.19 -12.80
CA GLN A 132 -1.94 11.76 -13.78
C GLN A 132 -0.91 12.67 -13.11
N GLU A 133 -1.34 13.56 -12.21
CA GLU A 133 -0.42 14.46 -11.52
C GLU A 133 0.56 13.71 -10.60
N GLN A 134 0.13 12.60 -9.98
CA GLN A 134 0.92 11.88 -8.98
C GLN A 134 1.69 10.67 -9.52
N LEU A 135 1.43 10.24 -10.76
CA LEU A 135 2.11 9.09 -11.36
C LEU A 135 3.61 9.38 -11.49
N GLY A 136 4.45 8.49 -10.97
CA GLY A 136 5.91 8.65 -10.92
C GLY A 136 6.43 9.40 -9.69
N THR A 137 5.58 9.65 -8.68
CA THR A 137 6.01 10.20 -7.39
C THR A 137 6.13 9.12 -6.31
N VAL A 138 7.00 9.35 -5.32
CA VAL A 138 7.19 8.41 -4.19
C VAL A 138 6.11 8.62 -3.13
N GLY A 139 5.84 9.87 -2.79
CA GLY A 139 4.96 10.20 -1.68
C GLY A 139 5.69 10.43 -0.36
N ALA A 140 5.04 10.05 0.74
CA ALA A 140 5.52 10.27 2.10
C ALA A 140 5.13 9.07 2.98
N GLY A 141 5.44 9.14 4.27
CA GLY A 141 5.24 8.03 5.20
C GLY A 141 6.42 7.08 5.16
N ASN A 142 6.17 5.79 4.99
CA ASN A 142 7.19 4.74 4.88
C ASN A 142 7.70 4.55 3.43
N HIS A 143 7.36 5.43 2.50
CA HIS A 143 7.75 5.34 1.10
C HIS A 143 9.14 5.90 0.85
N PHE A 144 9.93 5.22 0.02
CA PHE A 144 11.34 5.56 -0.24
C PHE A 144 11.80 5.13 -1.64
N VAL A 145 12.94 5.69 -2.03
CA VAL A 145 13.83 5.20 -3.10
C VAL A 145 15.22 5.22 -2.50
N ASP A 146 15.80 4.05 -2.24
CA ASP A 146 17.06 3.90 -1.51
C ASP A 146 18.03 2.99 -2.26
N LEU A 147 19.31 3.16 -1.94
CA LEU A 147 20.41 2.34 -2.43
C LEU A 147 20.86 1.39 -1.33
N PHE A 148 21.04 0.12 -1.68
CA PHE A 148 21.49 -0.94 -0.77
C PHE A 148 22.74 -1.62 -1.33
N GLU A 149 23.57 -2.16 -0.44
CA GLU A 149 24.70 -3.02 -0.78
C GLU A 149 24.37 -4.45 -0.36
N ASP A 150 24.56 -5.43 -1.25
CA ASP A 150 24.42 -6.84 -0.88
C ASP A 150 25.72 -7.45 -0.35
N ALA A 151 25.68 -8.73 0.03
CA ALA A 151 26.82 -9.44 0.58
C ALA A 151 27.99 -9.62 -0.41
N GLU A 152 27.77 -9.42 -1.72
CA GLU A 152 28.81 -9.47 -2.76
C GLU A 152 29.39 -8.07 -3.06
N GLY A 153 28.88 -7.03 -2.40
CA GLY A 153 29.26 -5.63 -2.63
C GLY A 153 28.60 -5.00 -3.85
N LEU A 154 27.52 -5.61 -4.39
CA LEU A 154 26.79 -5.09 -5.54
C LEU A 154 25.67 -4.15 -5.10
N LEU A 155 25.44 -3.13 -5.92
CA LEU A 155 24.42 -2.12 -5.70
C LEU A 155 23.03 -2.66 -6.04
N TRP A 156 22.09 -2.43 -5.12
CA TRP A 156 20.66 -2.60 -5.31
C TRP A 156 19.96 -1.24 -5.24
N ILE A 157 18.92 -1.09 -6.05
CA ILE A 157 17.97 0.02 -5.95
C ILE A 157 16.67 -0.56 -5.41
N GLY A 158 16.28 -0.14 -4.21
CA GLY A 158 15.01 -0.52 -3.61
C GLY A 158 14.04 0.65 -3.64
N VAL A 159 12.79 0.36 -3.97
CA VAL A 159 11.71 1.32 -3.97
C VAL A 159 10.52 0.80 -3.19
N HIS A 160 9.89 1.70 -2.46
CA HIS A 160 8.66 1.43 -1.73
C HIS A 160 7.70 2.58 -1.95
N PHE A 161 6.62 2.31 -2.66
CA PHE A 161 5.54 3.27 -2.87
C PHE A 161 4.26 2.52 -3.25
N GLY A 162 3.18 3.27 -3.44
CA GLY A 162 1.87 2.73 -3.72
C GLY A 162 1.06 3.61 -4.67
N SER A 163 -0.25 3.48 -4.60
CA SER A 163 -1.19 4.12 -5.53
C SER A 163 -1.48 5.59 -5.21
N ARG A 164 -0.74 6.17 -4.25
CA ARG A 164 -0.81 7.59 -3.89
C ARG A 164 -2.22 8.01 -3.47
N GLY A 165 -2.59 9.27 -3.74
CA GLY A 165 -3.91 9.80 -3.42
C GLY A 165 -5.04 9.07 -4.14
N PHE A 166 -4.75 8.46 -5.30
CA PHE A 166 -5.74 7.71 -6.08
C PHE A 166 -6.26 6.51 -5.29
N GLY A 167 -5.39 5.65 -4.76
CA GLY A 167 -5.82 4.52 -3.92
C GLY A 167 -6.53 4.95 -2.65
N HIS A 168 -5.96 5.94 -1.94
CA HIS A 168 -6.57 6.44 -0.72
C HIS A 168 -8.00 6.94 -0.95
N LYS A 169 -8.21 7.73 -2.02
CA LYS A 169 -9.54 8.22 -2.41
C LYS A 169 -10.49 7.10 -2.79
N THR A 170 -9.98 6.09 -3.50
CA THR A 170 -10.72 4.88 -3.85
C THR A 170 -11.25 4.18 -2.61
N THR A 171 -10.37 3.87 -1.66
CA THR A 171 -10.75 3.21 -0.40
C THR A 171 -11.75 4.05 0.39
N THR A 172 -11.50 5.36 0.56
CA THR A 172 -12.44 6.23 1.30
C THR A 172 -13.82 6.29 0.65
N GLY A 173 -13.88 6.31 -0.68
CA GLY A 173 -15.15 6.40 -1.40
C GLY A 173 -15.96 5.11 -1.33
N PHE A 174 -15.30 3.94 -1.41
CA PHE A 174 -15.99 2.67 -1.18
C PHE A 174 -16.44 2.50 0.28
N ILE A 175 -15.68 3.02 1.25
CA ILE A 175 -16.13 3.08 2.65
C ILE A 175 -17.39 3.95 2.74
N ALA A 176 -17.45 5.09 2.04
CA ALA A 176 -18.65 5.95 2.02
C ALA A 176 -19.88 5.22 1.48
N LEU A 177 -19.72 4.56 0.33
CA LEU A 177 -20.78 3.76 -0.27
C LEU A 177 -21.26 2.65 0.67
N SER A 178 -20.33 1.98 1.38
CA SER A 178 -20.69 0.92 2.33
C SER A 178 -21.54 1.41 3.51
N ARG A 179 -21.52 2.73 3.80
CA ARG A 179 -22.32 3.37 4.85
C ARG A 179 -23.55 4.12 4.31
N GLY A 180 -23.88 3.93 3.03
CA GLY A 180 -25.03 4.59 2.39
C GLY A 180 -24.79 6.05 1.98
N SER A 181 -23.56 6.54 2.07
CA SER A 181 -23.15 7.87 1.62
C SER A 181 -22.73 7.86 0.14
N SER A 182 -22.64 9.03 -0.49
CA SER A 182 -22.05 9.14 -1.82
C SER A 182 -20.53 8.92 -1.79
N PHE A 183 -19.95 8.47 -2.91
CA PHE A 183 -18.50 8.16 -3.00
C PHE A 183 -17.60 9.35 -2.65
N ASP A 184 -18.03 10.57 -2.94
CA ASP A 184 -17.24 11.79 -2.75
C ASP A 184 -17.37 12.33 -1.30
N GLU A 185 -18.25 11.77 -0.48
CA GLU A 185 -18.46 12.20 0.90
C GLU A 185 -17.35 11.74 1.85
N ARG A 186 -16.96 12.65 2.75
CA ARG A 186 -16.11 12.30 3.88
C ARG A 186 -16.92 11.57 4.93
N VAL A 187 -16.65 10.29 5.05
CA VAL A 187 -17.14 9.45 6.14
C VAL A 187 -16.28 9.69 7.37
N ARG A 188 -16.90 10.02 8.50
CA ARG A 188 -16.25 10.07 9.80
C ARG A 188 -16.24 8.70 10.45
#